data_AF-A0A1M4NBV8-F1
#
_entry.id   AF-A0A1M4NBV8-F1
#
_cell.length_a   1.000
_cell.length_b   1.000
_cell.length_c   1.000
_cell.angle_alpha   90.00
_cell.angle_beta   90.00
_cell.angle_gamma   90.00
#
_symmetry.space_group_name_H-M   'P 1'
#
loop_
_entity.id
_entity.type
_entity.pdbx_description
1 polymer ?
#
loop_
_entity_poly.entity_id
_entity_poly.type
_entity_poly.pdbx_seq_one_letter_code
_entity_poly.pdbx_strand_id
1 'polypeptide(L)'
;MIINRNQPPIGMNQQSTRQTFHINNPPNFGVGGMPTKGASNMSDAELRSAFEELTKRDFTAGKNLSQAHRGYEHQELMRLAASGVSPDRRGFISNTLSGLSSKLQGMIPALNMNRTCILQMLMQRSNLFPNNRDIGNNFINFRDSSGNMIGMYSELPPFLGGGMGFMAVNTPAESARLVKFREIYNEAFAQAKRDIGSAAHNETVKAQGEALDEYSRLAAEVKLNPSEENIEAKNAARAAFEAATHRLVNINIEGNKVVIGNSRKVDAASIIKALERVAPGSTQESSLNIKA
;
A
#
# COMPACT_ATOMS: atom_id res chain seq x y z
N MET A 1 79.95 -16.19 32.43
CA MET A 1 78.91 -17.04 33.06
C MET A 1 78.54 -16.33 34.36
N ILE A 2 77.46 -15.54 34.41
CA ILE A 2 76.09 -15.95 34.73
C ILE A 2 75.16 -14.89 34.11
N ILE A 3 74.20 -15.30 33.26
CA ILE A 3 73.13 -14.42 32.77
C ILE A 3 71.87 -14.79 33.55
N ASN A 4 71.34 -13.79 34.25
CA ASN A 4 70.20 -13.89 35.14
C ASN A 4 68.92 -14.15 34.31
N ARG A 5 68.30 -15.31 34.54
CA ARG A 5 66.95 -15.66 34.07
C ARG A 5 65.95 -15.01 35.02
N ASN A 6 65.26 -13.96 34.58
CA ASN A 6 63.92 -13.61 35.04
C ASN A 6 63.39 -12.41 34.23
N GLN A 7 62.91 -12.69 33.02
CA GLN A 7 61.81 -11.92 32.45
C GLN A 7 60.73 -12.93 32.04
N PRO A 8 59.48 -12.77 32.48
CA PRO A 8 58.41 -13.64 32.04
C PRO A 8 58.24 -13.49 30.52
N PRO A 9 57.97 -14.57 29.79
CA PRO A 9 57.62 -14.48 28.38
C PRO A 9 56.40 -13.57 28.27
N ILE A 10 56.48 -12.59 27.37
CA ILE A 10 55.39 -11.71 26.99
C ILE A 10 54.17 -12.61 26.79
N GLY A 11 53.19 -12.46 27.68
CA GLY A 11 51.98 -13.24 27.67
C GLY A 11 51.38 -13.14 26.28
N MET A 12 51.20 -14.30 25.63
CA MET A 12 50.17 -14.47 24.63
C MET A 12 48.87 -14.05 25.29
N ASN A 13 48.53 -12.76 25.14
CA ASN A 13 47.17 -12.31 25.27
C ASN A 13 46.44 -13.01 24.12
N GLN A 14 45.91 -14.20 24.40
CA GLN A 14 44.77 -14.74 23.71
C GLN A 14 43.59 -13.81 24.00
N GLN A 15 43.66 -12.58 23.48
CA GLN A 15 42.47 -11.85 23.13
C GLN A 15 41.85 -12.68 22.01
N SER A 16 40.94 -13.57 22.42
CA SER A 16 39.86 -14.11 21.61
C SER A 16 39.07 -12.92 21.06
N THR A 17 39.64 -12.22 20.08
CA THR A 17 38.90 -11.41 19.13
C THR A 17 38.18 -12.42 18.25
N ARG A 18 37.03 -12.88 18.74
CA ARG A 18 36.02 -13.52 17.89
C ARG A 18 35.70 -12.48 16.82
N GLN A 19 36.38 -12.56 15.69
CA GLN A 19 36.07 -11.72 14.56
C GLN A 19 34.66 -12.05 14.12
N THR A 20 33.82 -11.05 14.21
CA THR A 20 32.43 -11.13 13.82
C THR A 20 32.34 -10.90 12.31
N PHE A 21 31.39 -11.59 11.71
CA PHE A 21 30.98 -11.38 10.34
C PHE A 21 30.50 -9.92 10.21
N HIS A 22 31.30 -9.03 9.61
CA HIS A 22 30.96 -7.62 9.48
C HIS A 22 30.05 -7.42 8.27
N ILE A 23 28.74 -7.30 8.51
CA ILE A 23 27.77 -6.85 7.52
C ILE A 23 27.67 -5.34 7.60
N ASN A 24 28.02 -4.67 6.52
CA ASN A 24 28.02 -3.20 6.44
C ASN A 24 26.62 -2.60 6.62
N ASN A 25 25.56 -3.34 6.26
CA ASN A 25 24.16 -2.93 6.41
C ASN A 25 23.34 -4.03 7.07
N PRO A 26 23.02 -3.94 8.38
CA PRO A 26 22.25 -4.97 9.07
C PRO A 26 20.84 -5.12 8.49
N PRO A 27 20.20 -6.28 8.65
CA PRO A 27 18.84 -6.50 8.17
C PRO A 27 17.87 -5.54 8.86
N ASN A 28 17.11 -4.76 8.06
CA ASN A 28 16.03 -3.92 8.59
C ASN A 28 14.76 -4.78 8.79
N PHE A 29 14.27 -4.89 10.02
CA PHE A 29 13.01 -5.56 10.36
C PHE A 29 11.89 -4.59 10.79
N GLY A 30 12.17 -3.28 10.78
CA GLY A 30 11.22 -2.21 11.09
C GLY A 30 10.43 -1.76 9.86
N VAL A 31 9.90 -0.54 9.92
CA VAL A 31 9.05 0.00 8.84
C VAL A 31 9.79 0.09 7.52
N GLY A 32 9.12 -0.29 6.43
CA GLY A 32 9.72 -0.42 5.09
C GLY A 32 10.76 -1.55 4.98
N GLY A 33 10.95 -2.33 6.04
CA GLY A 33 11.90 -3.43 6.11
C GLY A 33 11.26 -4.81 5.90
N MET A 34 12.03 -5.84 6.21
CA MET A 34 11.65 -7.23 6.04
C MET A 34 10.62 -7.63 7.11
N PRO A 35 9.44 -8.14 6.73
CA PRO A 35 8.51 -8.69 7.71
C PRO A 35 9.15 -9.92 8.36
N THR A 36 8.88 -10.16 9.64
CA THR A 36 9.41 -11.31 10.37
C THR A 36 8.37 -11.76 11.36
N LYS A 37 8.38 -13.06 11.69
CA LYS A 37 7.46 -13.63 12.67
C LYS A 37 7.46 -12.80 13.96
N GLY A 38 6.27 -12.55 14.50
CA GLY A 38 6.09 -11.85 15.78
C GLY A 38 6.29 -10.34 15.70
N ALA A 39 6.37 -9.75 14.51
CA ALA A 39 6.44 -8.30 14.37
C ALA A 39 5.09 -7.59 14.54
N SER A 40 3.98 -8.34 14.55
CA SER A 40 2.64 -7.88 14.89
C SER A 40 2.01 -8.82 15.90
N ASN A 41 1.31 -8.26 16.88
CA ASN A 41 0.38 -8.98 17.74
C ASN A 41 -1.08 -8.78 17.33
N MET A 42 -1.33 -8.04 16.24
CA MET A 42 -2.68 -7.77 15.74
C MET A 42 -3.27 -9.01 15.07
N SER A 43 -4.53 -9.28 15.39
CA SER A 43 -5.38 -10.24 14.69
C SER A 43 -5.72 -9.77 13.27
N ASP A 44 -6.21 -10.69 12.42
CA ASP A 44 -6.72 -10.35 11.08
C ASP A 44 -7.84 -9.30 11.14
N ALA A 45 -8.69 -9.35 12.17
CA ALA A 45 -9.78 -8.40 12.35
C ALA A 45 -9.26 -7.00 12.69
N GLU A 46 -8.30 -6.88 13.61
CA GLU A 46 -7.68 -5.59 13.95
C GLU A 46 -6.92 -4.99 12.77
N LEU A 47 -6.21 -5.81 12.01
CA LEU A 47 -5.53 -5.35 10.79
C LEU A 47 -6.54 -4.84 9.77
N ARG A 48 -7.64 -5.57 9.56
CA ARG A 48 -8.70 -5.15 8.64
C ARG A 48 -9.27 -3.79 9.05
N SER A 49 -9.65 -3.63 10.31
CA SER A 49 -10.16 -2.35 10.83
C SER A 49 -9.15 -1.22 10.63
N ALA A 50 -7.85 -1.46 10.90
CA ALA A 50 -6.81 -0.45 10.70
C ALA A 50 -6.64 -0.04 9.22
N PHE A 51 -6.74 -0.98 8.28
CA PHE A 51 -6.74 -0.65 6.85
C PHE A 51 -7.98 0.16 6.45
N GLU A 52 -9.16 -0.19 6.95
CA GLU A 52 -10.41 0.55 6.68
C GLU A 52 -10.34 1.99 7.24
N GLU A 53 -9.83 2.18 8.46
CA GLU A 53 -9.63 3.50 9.06
C GLU A 53 -8.58 4.35 8.33
N LEU A 54 -7.45 3.74 7.96
CA LEU A 54 -6.44 4.40 7.13
C LEU A 54 -7.03 4.84 5.79
N THR A 55 -7.83 3.97 5.17
CA THR A 55 -8.49 4.28 3.90
C THR A 55 -9.38 5.50 4.01
N LYS A 56 -10.23 5.57 5.04
CA LYS A 56 -11.10 6.74 5.29
C LYS A 56 -10.30 8.03 5.47
N ARG A 57 -9.18 7.97 6.20
CA ARG A 57 -8.28 9.12 6.41
C ARG A 57 -7.60 9.54 5.11
N ASP A 58 -7.03 8.60 4.37
CA ASP A 58 -6.33 8.87 3.11
C ASP A 58 -7.28 9.44 2.06
N PHE A 59 -8.49 8.90 1.97
CA PHE A 59 -9.52 9.39 1.06
C PHE A 59 -10.00 10.80 1.45
N THR A 60 -10.31 11.04 2.72
CA THR A 60 -10.69 12.37 3.23
C THR A 60 -9.59 13.41 3.00
N ALA A 61 -8.32 12.99 3.05
CA ALA A 61 -7.17 13.83 2.73
C ALA A 61 -6.97 14.07 1.22
N GLY A 62 -7.87 13.58 0.36
CA GLY A 62 -7.81 13.76 -1.10
C GLY A 62 -6.69 12.98 -1.78
N LYS A 63 -6.07 12.01 -1.10
CA LYS A 63 -5.04 11.17 -1.72
C LYS A 63 -5.69 10.28 -2.77
N ASN A 64 -5.02 10.06 -3.90
CA ASN A 64 -5.38 8.98 -4.81
C ASN A 64 -4.76 7.65 -4.34
N LEU A 65 -5.25 6.53 -4.87
CA LEU A 65 -4.82 5.19 -4.47
C LEU A 65 -3.30 4.97 -4.60
N SER A 66 -2.66 5.55 -5.63
CA SER A 66 -1.21 5.44 -5.82
C SER A 66 -0.42 6.19 -4.74
N GLN A 67 -0.87 7.39 -4.36
CA GLN A 67 -0.29 8.15 -3.26
C GLN A 67 -0.49 7.43 -1.93
N ALA A 68 -1.68 6.86 -1.73
CA ALA A 68 -2.05 6.19 -0.49
C ALA A 68 -1.21 4.91 -0.27
N HIS A 69 -0.99 4.10 -1.31
CA HIS A 69 -0.10 2.93 -1.23
C HIS A 69 1.36 3.26 -0.88
N ARG A 70 1.83 4.46 -1.22
CA ARG A 70 3.19 4.93 -0.88
C ARG A 70 3.28 5.53 0.52
N GLY A 71 2.16 5.67 1.22
CA GLY A 71 2.11 6.19 2.58
C GLY A 71 2.83 5.27 3.58
N TYR A 72 3.54 5.88 4.53
CA TYR A 72 4.27 5.19 5.59
C TYR A 72 3.37 4.21 6.38
N GLU A 73 2.18 4.66 6.79
CA GLU A 73 1.24 3.83 7.56
C GLU A 73 0.73 2.63 6.75
N HIS A 74 0.44 2.81 5.46
CA HIS A 74 0.05 1.70 4.58
C HIS A 74 1.18 0.66 4.47
N GLN A 75 2.42 1.11 4.27
CA GLN A 75 3.58 0.22 4.21
C GLN A 75 3.77 -0.55 5.51
N GLU A 76 3.55 0.12 6.65
CA GLU A 76 3.66 -0.52 7.95
C GLU A 76 2.54 -1.55 8.19
N LEU A 77 1.29 -1.22 7.87
CA LEU A 77 0.18 -2.18 7.97
C LEU A 77 0.40 -3.40 7.07
N MET A 78 0.95 -3.21 5.86
CA MET A 78 1.31 -4.32 4.98
C MET A 78 2.42 -5.20 5.58
N ARG A 79 3.42 -4.59 6.21
CA ARG A 79 4.48 -5.32 6.92
C ARG A 79 3.92 -6.12 8.10
N LEU A 80 3.05 -5.51 8.90
CA LEU A 80 2.37 -6.17 10.02
C LEU A 80 1.47 -7.31 9.53
N ALA A 81 0.74 -7.11 8.43
CA ALA A 81 -0.06 -8.15 7.81
C ALA A 81 0.78 -9.35 7.37
N ALA A 82 1.90 -9.12 6.69
CA ALA A 82 2.82 -10.18 6.31
C ALA A 82 3.40 -10.92 7.53
N SER A 83 3.74 -10.19 8.60
CA SER A 83 4.38 -10.74 9.80
C SER A 83 3.64 -11.90 10.47
N GLY A 84 2.31 -11.96 10.32
CA GLY A 84 1.47 -13.04 10.87
C GLY A 84 1.72 -14.41 10.23
N VAL A 85 2.28 -14.45 9.02
CA VAL A 85 2.66 -15.69 8.31
C VAL A 85 4.14 -15.73 7.95
N SER A 86 4.90 -14.71 8.34
CA SER A 86 6.33 -14.65 8.10
C SER A 86 7.08 -15.75 8.84
N PRO A 87 8.16 -16.29 8.24
CA PRO A 87 9.13 -17.08 8.99
C PRO A 87 9.90 -16.21 9.99
N ASP A 88 10.59 -16.85 10.94
CA ASP A 88 11.53 -16.19 11.86
C ASP A 88 12.81 -15.79 11.11
N ARG A 89 12.72 -14.74 10.28
CA ARG A 89 13.85 -14.25 9.48
C ARG A 89 15.03 -13.87 10.36
N ARG A 90 14.77 -13.26 11.53
CA ARG A 90 15.83 -12.87 12.47
C ARG A 90 16.62 -14.09 12.93
N GLY A 91 15.94 -15.15 13.36
CA GLY A 91 16.57 -16.40 13.75
C GLY A 91 17.32 -17.06 12.59
N PHE A 92 16.67 -17.23 11.43
CA PHE A 92 17.30 -17.87 10.27
C PHE A 92 18.55 -17.13 9.76
N ILE A 93 18.48 -15.80 9.65
CA ILE A 93 19.64 -14.99 9.25
C ILE A 93 20.76 -15.12 10.27
N SER A 94 20.46 -14.94 11.57
CA SER A 94 21.46 -15.05 12.63
C SER A 94 22.15 -16.43 12.65
N ASN A 95 21.36 -17.50 12.56
CA ASN A 95 21.87 -18.87 12.55
C ASN A 95 22.73 -19.17 11.33
N THR A 96 22.30 -18.71 10.15
CA THR A 96 23.06 -18.87 8.89
C THR A 96 24.42 -18.17 8.97
N LEU A 97 24.43 -16.91 9.42
CA LEU A 97 25.65 -16.12 9.56
C LEU A 97 26.60 -16.69 10.63
N SER A 98 26.06 -17.14 11.76
CA SER A 98 26.83 -17.79 12.82
C SER A 98 27.49 -19.07 12.31
N GLY A 99 26.74 -19.94 11.64
CA GLY A 99 27.27 -21.18 11.05
C GLY A 99 28.32 -20.93 9.98
N LEU A 100 28.14 -19.90 9.16
CA LEU A 100 29.12 -19.49 8.15
C LEU A 100 30.42 -18.96 8.77
N SER A 101 30.30 -18.13 9.81
CA SER A 101 31.45 -17.65 10.59
C SER A 101 32.24 -18.80 11.19
N SER A 102 31.58 -19.78 11.82
CA SER A 102 32.24 -20.96 12.39
C SER A 102 32.95 -21.81 11.33
N LYS A 103 32.31 -22.06 10.18
CA LYS A 103 32.94 -22.80 9.07
C LYS A 103 34.21 -22.12 8.58
N LEU A 104 34.17 -20.80 8.38
CA LEU A 104 35.31 -20.04 7.90
C LEU A 104 36.43 -19.95 8.92
N GLN A 105 36.12 -19.80 10.21
CA GLN A 105 37.12 -19.89 11.28
C GLN A 105 37.88 -21.22 11.24
N GLY A 106 37.21 -22.32 10.93
CA GLY A 106 37.85 -23.62 10.73
C GLY A 106 38.74 -23.70 9.48
N MET A 107 38.46 -22.91 8.45
CA MET A 107 39.22 -22.91 7.18
C MET A 107 40.43 -21.95 7.18
N ILE A 108 40.41 -20.88 8.00
CA ILE A 108 41.48 -19.86 8.06
C ILE A 108 42.89 -20.47 8.22
N PRO A 109 43.13 -21.44 9.14
CA PRO A 109 44.45 -22.06 9.30
C PRO A 109 44.95 -22.78 8.04
N ALA A 110 44.04 -23.40 7.28
CA ALA A 110 44.39 -24.15 6.07
C ALA A 110 44.63 -23.25 4.85
N LEU A 111 44.07 -22.03 4.84
CA LEU A 111 44.13 -21.12 3.70
C LEU A 111 45.27 -20.09 3.79
N ASN A 112 46.03 -20.05 4.90
CA ASN A 112 47.06 -19.05 5.20
C ASN A 112 46.62 -17.61 4.90
N MET A 113 45.36 -17.29 5.23
CA MET A 113 44.75 -16.02 4.90
C MET A 113 44.86 -15.04 6.06
N ASN A 114 45.17 -13.78 5.73
CA ASN A 114 44.95 -12.67 6.64
C ASN A 114 43.45 -12.50 6.87
N ARG A 115 43.12 -12.18 8.12
CA ARG A 115 41.78 -12.17 8.69
C ARG A 115 40.89 -10.98 8.25
N THR A 116 40.96 -10.60 6.98
CA THR A 116 40.29 -9.41 6.45
C THR A 116 38.95 -9.79 5.84
N CYS A 117 37.87 -9.59 6.61
CA CYS A 117 36.46 -9.68 6.24
C CYS A 117 35.99 -10.96 5.51
N ILE A 118 35.18 -11.76 6.20
CA ILE A 118 34.55 -12.99 5.68
C ILE A 118 33.78 -12.78 4.36
N LEU A 119 33.02 -11.68 4.23
CA LEU A 119 32.29 -11.39 2.99
C LEU A 119 33.24 -11.08 1.84
N GLN A 120 34.32 -10.34 2.12
CA GLN A 120 35.38 -10.11 1.15
C GLN A 120 36.04 -11.44 0.71
N MET A 121 36.20 -12.41 1.63
CA MET A 121 36.67 -13.76 1.27
C MET A 121 35.68 -14.50 0.37
N LEU A 122 34.39 -14.44 0.68
CA LEU A 122 33.30 -15.02 -0.12
C LEU A 122 33.17 -14.38 -1.51
N MET A 123 33.41 -13.08 -1.60
CA MET A 123 33.38 -12.30 -2.84
C MET A 123 34.63 -12.49 -3.71
N GLN A 124 35.82 -12.62 -3.10
CA GLN A 124 37.08 -12.77 -3.84
C GLN A 124 37.37 -14.22 -4.25
N ARG A 125 36.74 -15.20 -3.60
CA ARG A 125 36.92 -16.62 -3.92
C ARG A 125 35.57 -17.33 -4.01
N SER A 126 34.91 -17.16 -5.17
CA SER A 126 33.68 -17.87 -5.57
C SER A 126 33.74 -19.39 -5.40
N ASN A 127 34.95 -19.96 -5.35
CA ASN A 127 35.18 -21.40 -5.21
C ASN A 127 35.39 -21.87 -3.76
N LEU A 128 35.20 -21.02 -2.73
CA LEU A 128 35.36 -21.45 -1.32
C LEU A 128 34.28 -22.42 -0.87
N PHE A 129 33.10 -22.36 -1.49
CA PHE A 129 31.98 -23.25 -1.21
C PHE A 129 31.52 -23.91 -2.51
N PRO A 130 32.37 -24.76 -3.14
CA PRO A 130 31.98 -25.45 -4.35
C PRO A 130 30.80 -26.36 -4.00
N ASN A 131 29.70 -26.22 -4.73
CA ASN A 131 28.40 -26.90 -4.50
C ASN A 131 27.48 -26.30 -3.42
N ASN A 132 27.75 -25.09 -2.91
CA ASN A 132 26.76 -24.40 -2.07
C ASN A 132 25.86 -23.48 -2.91
N ARG A 133 24.61 -23.90 -3.12
CA ARG A 133 23.61 -23.14 -3.89
C ARG A 133 23.22 -21.80 -3.26
N ASP A 134 23.50 -21.63 -1.97
CA ASP A 134 23.06 -20.47 -1.18
C ASP A 134 24.20 -19.46 -0.94
N ILE A 135 25.43 -19.78 -1.39
CA ILE A 135 26.61 -18.92 -1.24
C ILE A 135 27.41 -18.96 -2.55
N GLY A 136 27.50 -17.81 -3.25
CA GLY A 136 28.28 -17.70 -4.48
C GLY A 136 28.15 -16.30 -5.11
N ASN A 137 29.05 -15.96 -6.04
CA ASN A 137 28.98 -14.75 -6.90
C ASN A 137 28.52 -13.46 -6.18
N ASN A 138 29.12 -13.15 -5.02
CA ASN A 138 28.85 -11.95 -4.22
C ASN A 138 27.48 -11.87 -3.52
N PHE A 139 26.79 -12.99 -3.34
CA PHE A 139 25.53 -13.03 -2.58
C PHE A 139 25.47 -14.19 -1.57
N ILE A 140 24.60 -14.01 -0.59
CA ILE A 140 24.15 -15.03 0.36
C ILE A 140 22.64 -15.10 0.30
N ASN A 141 22.10 -16.28 0.00
CA ASN A 141 20.68 -16.56 0.08
C ASN A 141 20.34 -17.12 1.46
N PHE A 142 19.29 -16.59 2.06
CA PHE A 142 18.74 -17.08 3.32
C PHE A 142 17.47 -17.86 3.02
N ARG A 143 17.35 -19.03 3.65
CA ARG A 143 16.17 -19.89 3.50
C ARG A 143 15.56 -20.25 4.85
N ASP A 144 14.26 -20.46 4.86
CA ASP A 144 13.58 -21.05 6.01
C ASP A 144 13.78 -22.58 6.05
N SER A 145 13.22 -23.23 7.08
CA SER A 145 13.25 -24.68 7.25
C SER A 145 12.51 -25.46 6.15
N SER A 146 11.63 -24.81 5.40
CA SER A 146 10.91 -25.40 4.25
C SER A 146 11.66 -25.22 2.94
N GLY A 147 12.82 -24.55 2.97
CA GLY A 147 13.64 -24.27 1.79
C GLY A 147 13.20 -23.04 0.98
N ASN A 148 12.19 -22.28 1.44
CA ASN A 148 11.80 -21.04 0.76
C ASN A 148 12.88 -19.99 0.97
N MET A 149 13.17 -19.21 -0.06
CA MET A 149 14.04 -18.05 0.09
C MET A 149 13.30 -16.96 0.86
N ILE A 150 13.94 -16.46 1.92
CA ILE A 150 13.35 -15.44 2.82
C ILE A 150 14.11 -14.12 2.78
N GLY A 151 15.31 -14.14 2.22
CA GLY A 151 16.10 -12.93 2.02
C GLY A 151 17.37 -13.24 1.24
N MET A 152 18.01 -12.17 0.77
CA MET A 152 19.30 -12.21 0.11
C MET A 152 20.16 -11.09 0.68
N TYR A 153 21.46 -11.30 0.73
CA TYR A 153 22.44 -10.26 1.05
C TYR A 153 23.49 -10.17 -0.04
N SER A 154 23.84 -8.96 -0.46
CA SER A 154 24.92 -8.66 -1.41
C SER A 154 25.61 -7.36 -0.99
N GLU A 155 26.91 -7.25 -1.25
CA GLU A 155 27.68 -6.00 -1.09
C GLU A 155 27.92 -5.26 -2.42
N LEU A 156 27.40 -5.80 -3.54
CA LEU A 156 27.57 -5.19 -4.85
C LEU A 156 26.82 -3.85 -4.94
N PRO A 157 27.42 -2.82 -5.60
CA PRO A 157 26.75 -1.55 -5.82
C PRO A 157 25.49 -1.68 -6.69
N PRO A 158 24.46 -0.82 -6.48
CA PRO A 158 23.18 -0.90 -7.17
C PRO A 158 23.27 -0.70 -8.68
N PHE A 159 24.28 0.05 -9.15
CA PHE A 159 24.49 0.32 -10.58
C PHE A 159 25.12 -0.84 -11.35
N LEU A 160 25.60 -1.90 -10.67
CA LEU A 160 26.11 -3.13 -11.30
C LEU A 160 25.12 -4.30 -11.21
N GLY A 161 23.83 -4.02 -10.96
CA GLY A 161 22.79 -5.04 -10.82
C GLY A 161 22.83 -5.81 -9.49
N GLY A 162 23.55 -5.29 -8.48
CA GLY A 162 23.65 -5.87 -7.13
C GLY A 162 22.84 -5.13 -6.08
N GLY A 163 22.28 -5.84 -5.10
CA GLY A 163 21.55 -5.23 -3.98
C GLY A 163 22.49 -4.60 -2.94
N MET A 164 22.12 -3.44 -2.37
CA MET A 164 22.89 -2.64 -1.40
C MET A 164 22.95 -3.22 0.03
N GLY A 165 22.88 -4.53 0.20
CA GLY A 165 22.75 -5.19 1.50
C GLY A 165 21.61 -6.18 1.54
N PHE A 166 20.88 -6.22 2.65
CA PHE A 166 19.75 -7.14 2.80
C PHE A 166 18.56 -6.75 1.94
N MET A 167 18.03 -7.75 1.24
CA MET A 167 16.78 -7.70 0.51
C MET A 167 15.83 -8.75 1.09
N ALA A 168 14.61 -8.35 1.43
CA ALA A 168 13.55 -9.30 1.74
C ALA A 168 13.11 -10.02 0.47
N VAL A 169 12.91 -11.32 0.59
CA VAL A 169 12.17 -12.10 -0.39
C VAL A 169 10.90 -12.57 0.31
N ASN A 170 9.75 -12.21 -0.24
CA ASN A 170 8.47 -12.66 0.30
C ASN A 170 8.30 -14.15 0.00
N THR A 171 7.85 -14.91 1.00
CA THR A 171 7.44 -16.30 0.80
C THR A 171 6.10 -16.36 0.06
N PRO A 172 5.70 -17.52 -0.49
CA PRO A 172 4.37 -17.69 -1.08
C PRO A 172 3.24 -17.33 -0.11
N ALA A 173 3.36 -17.71 1.17
CA ALA A 173 2.37 -17.42 2.20
C ALA A 173 2.22 -15.92 2.46
N GLU A 174 3.34 -15.19 2.52
CA GLU A 174 3.33 -13.74 2.69
C GLU A 174 2.78 -13.03 1.46
N SER A 175 3.14 -13.50 0.27
CA SER A 175 2.65 -12.92 -0.99
C SER A 175 1.14 -13.04 -1.08
N ALA A 176 0.58 -14.21 -0.76
CA ALA A 176 -0.87 -14.41 -0.70
C ALA A 176 -1.54 -13.50 0.34
N ARG A 177 -0.94 -13.34 1.52
CA ARG A 177 -1.48 -12.49 2.58
C ARG A 177 -1.40 -11.00 2.25
N LEU A 178 -0.32 -10.56 1.60
CA LEU A 178 -0.17 -9.18 1.12
C LEU A 178 -1.20 -8.85 0.03
N VAL A 179 -1.50 -9.78 -0.87
CA VAL A 179 -2.56 -9.61 -1.88
C VAL A 179 -3.92 -9.43 -1.20
N LYS A 180 -4.27 -10.32 -0.27
CA LYS A 180 -5.54 -10.24 0.50
C LYS A 180 -5.73 -8.87 1.16
N PHE A 181 -4.72 -8.36 1.86
CA PHE A 181 -4.85 -7.07 2.57
C PHE A 181 -4.80 -5.86 1.62
N ARG A 182 -4.11 -5.96 0.48
CA ARG A 182 -4.21 -4.96 -0.59
C ARG A 182 -5.61 -4.90 -1.18
N GLU A 183 -6.25 -6.03 -1.40
CA GLU A 183 -7.63 -6.11 -1.88
C GLU A 183 -8.60 -5.47 -0.89
N ILE A 184 -8.47 -5.80 0.41
CA ILE A 184 -9.26 -5.15 1.47
C ILE A 184 -9.13 -3.63 1.44
N TYR A 185 -7.90 -3.11 1.31
CA TYR A 185 -7.67 -1.67 1.24
C TYR A 185 -8.30 -1.05 -0.02
N ASN A 186 -8.13 -1.70 -1.18
CA ASN A 186 -8.72 -1.23 -2.45
C ASN A 186 -10.26 -1.21 -2.39
N GLU A 187 -10.87 -2.25 -1.84
CA GLU A 187 -12.32 -2.34 -1.65
C GLU A 187 -12.83 -1.25 -0.70
N ALA A 188 -12.14 -1.03 0.43
CA ALA A 188 -12.46 0.04 1.36
C ALA A 188 -12.34 1.42 0.68
N PHE A 189 -11.35 1.60 -0.20
CA PHE A 189 -11.12 2.86 -0.91
C PHE A 189 -12.22 3.11 -1.96
N ALA A 190 -12.62 2.06 -2.68
CA ALA A 190 -13.76 2.11 -3.59
C ALA A 190 -15.08 2.36 -2.85
N GLN A 191 -15.27 1.77 -1.66
CA GLN A 191 -16.43 2.01 -0.82
C GLN A 191 -16.50 3.46 -0.34
N ALA A 192 -15.41 4.00 0.21
CA ALA A 192 -15.35 5.38 0.66
C ALA A 192 -15.70 6.36 -0.47
N LYS A 193 -15.25 6.06 -1.70
CA LYS A 193 -15.63 6.82 -2.90
C LYS A 193 -17.13 6.74 -3.20
N ARG A 194 -17.75 5.56 -3.08
CA ARG A 194 -19.19 5.37 -3.27
C ARG A 194 -20.02 6.10 -2.21
N ASP A 195 -19.60 6.03 -0.96
CA ASP A 195 -20.33 6.64 0.16
C ASP A 195 -20.40 8.17 0.02
N ILE A 196 -19.31 8.81 -0.39
CA ILE A 196 -19.30 10.26 -0.64
C ILE A 196 -20.15 10.60 -1.86
N GLY A 197 -20.10 9.80 -2.92
CA GLY A 197 -21.00 9.97 -4.07
C GLY A 197 -22.48 9.91 -3.65
N SER A 198 -22.84 8.97 -2.77
CA SER A 198 -24.19 8.84 -2.23
C SER A 198 -24.57 9.99 -1.31
N ALA A 199 -23.66 10.49 -0.46
CA ALA A 199 -23.92 11.61 0.43
C ALA A 199 -24.16 12.90 -0.36
N ALA A 200 -23.29 13.21 -1.32
CA ALA A 200 -23.45 14.36 -2.21
C ALA A 200 -24.74 14.28 -3.04
N HIS A 201 -25.10 13.08 -3.51
CA HIS A 201 -26.38 12.84 -4.17
C HIS A 201 -27.55 13.19 -3.24
N ASN A 202 -27.58 12.64 -2.02
CA ASN A 202 -28.66 12.86 -1.06
C ASN A 202 -28.81 14.33 -0.64
N GLU A 203 -27.70 15.05 -0.41
CA GLU A 203 -27.72 16.49 -0.12
C GLU A 203 -28.31 17.29 -1.27
N THR A 204 -27.96 16.91 -2.51
CA THR A 204 -28.47 17.62 -3.70
C THR A 204 -29.95 17.30 -3.95
N VAL A 205 -30.42 16.07 -3.68
CA VAL A 205 -31.85 15.71 -3.71
C VAL A 205 -32.63 16.53 -2.70
N LYS A 206 -32.10 16.68 -1.47
CA LYS A 206 -32.72 17.51 -0.44
C LYS A 206 -32.83 18.97 -0.88
N ALA A 207 -31.73 19.56 -1.37
CA ALA A 207 -31.71 20.93 -1.87
C ALA A 207 -32.68 21.15 -3.05
N GLN A 208 -32.83 20.15 -3.93
CA GLN A 208 -33.81 20.19 -5.02
C GLN A 208 -35.25 20.21 -4.49
N GLY A 209 -35.57 19.37 -3.50
CA GLY A 209 -36.89 19.33 -2.87
C GLY A 209 -37.23 20.66 -2.18
N GLU A 210 -36.31 21.20 -1.38
CA GLU A 210 -36.49 22.48 -0.68
C GLU A 210 -36.71 23.64 -1.68
N ALA A 211 -35.94 23.68 -2.77
CA ALA A 211 -36.12 24.71 -3.81
C ALA A 211 -37.46 24.57 -4.57
N LEU A 212 -37.97 23.35 -4.75
CA LEU A 212 -39.26 23.09 -5.39
C LEU A 212 -40.44 23.53 -4.50
N ASP A 213 -40.35 23.26 -3.20
CA ASP A 213 -41.34 23.69 -2.21
C ASP A 213 -41.38 25.22 -2.12
N GLU A 214 -40.22 25.87 -2.08
CA GLU A 214 -40.11 27.33 -2.07
C GLU A 214 -40.65 27.97 -3.36
N TYR A 215 -40.29 27.42 -4.53
CA TYR A 215 -40.84 27.85 -5.81
C TYR A 215 -42.37 27.74 -5.84
N SER A 216 -42.92 26.62 -5.35
CA SER A 216 -44.37 26.39 -5.33
C SER A 216 -45.09 27.38 -4.40
N ARG A 217 -44.51 27.67 -3.24
CA ARG A 217 -45.01 28.69 -2.30
C ARG A 217 -45.05 30.07 -2.96
N LEU A 218 -43.93 30.50 -3.54
CA LEU A 218 -43.81 31.81 -4.19
C LEU A 218 -44.69 31.92 -5.44
N ALA A 219 -44.87 30.83 -6.19
CA ALA A 219 -45.80 30.79 -7.32
C ALA A 219 -47.25 31.00 -6.89
N ALA A 220 -47.66 30.47 -5.73
CA ALA A 220 -48.98 30.74 -5.14
C ALA A 220 -49.10 32.19 -4.65
N GLU A 221 -48.04 32.74 -4.06
CA GLU A 221 -47.98 34.13 -3.58
C GLU A 221 -48.07 35.14 -4.73
N VAL A 222 -47.35 34.93 -5.83
CA VAL A 222 -47.44 35.77 -7.05
C VAL A 222 -48.85 35.75 -7.66
N LYS A 223 -49.58 34.63 -7.56
CA LYS A 223 -50.98 34.56 -8.03
C LYS A 223 -51.92 35.43 -7.19
N LEU A 224 -51.62 35.60 -5.91
CA LEU A 224 -52.42 36.42 -4.99
C LEU A 224 -52.00 37.89 -5.01
N ASN A 225 -50.70 38.17 -5.12
CA ASN A 225 -50.13 39.50 -5.12
C ASN A 225 -48.93 39.60 -6.09
N PRO A 226 -49.17 39.95 -7.37
CA PRO A 226 -48.12 40.05 -8.37
C PRO A 226 -47.37 41.39 -8.25
N SER A 227 -46.39 41.44 -7.36
CA SER A 227 -45.38 42.51 -7.30
C SER A 227 -44.11 42.10 -8.08
N GLU A 228 -43.33 43.07 -8.55
CA GLU A 228 -42.01 42.81 -9.15
C GLU A 228 -41.11 42.00 -8.20
N GLU A 229 -41.12 42.34 -6.91
CA GLU A 229 -40.38 41.63 -5.86
C GLU A 229 -40.78 40.14 -5.77
N ASN A 230 -42.08 39.85 -5.75
CA ASN A 230 -42.57 38.47 -5.67
C ASN A 230 -42.25 37.66 -6.95
N ILE A 231 -42.28 38.32 -8.11
CA ILE A 231 -41.92 37.71 -9.40
C ILE A 231 -40.42 37.40 -9.44
N GLU A 232 -39.57 38.32 -8.97
CA GLU A 232 -38.13 38.14 -8.88
C GLU A 232 -37.77 37.01 -7.91
N ALA A 233 -38.37 36.99 -6.72
CA ALA A 233 -38.17 35.92 -5.74
C ALA A 233 -38.56 34.55 -6.31
N LYS A 234 -39.72 34.44 -6.99
CA LYS A 234 -40.15 33.20 -7.66
C LYS A 234 -39.15 32.75 -8.73
N ASN A 235 -38.64 33.69 -9.54
CA ASN A 235 -37.67 33.36 -10.59
C ASN A 235 -36.31 32.91 -10.01
N ALA A 236 -35.89 33.50 -8.89
CA ALA A 236 -34.70 33.06 -8.16
C ALA A 236 -34.85 31.63 -7.60
N ALA A 237 -35.99 31.31 -6.98
CA ALA A 237 -36.29 29.96 -6.50
C ALA A 237 -36.33 28.92 -7.64
N ARG A 238 -36.88 29.31 -8.80
CA ARG A 238 -36.85 28.48 -10.02
C ARG A 238 -35.42 28.20 -10.49
N ALA A 239 -34.57 29.23 -10.54
CA ALA A 239 -33.17 29.07 -10.94
C ALA A 239 -32.40 28.17 -9.97
N ALA A 240 -32.68 28.25 -8.65
CA ALA A 240 -32.10 27.37 -7.64
C ALA A 240 -32.52 25.90 -7.86
N PHE A 241 -33.79 25.65 -8.15
CA PHE A 241 -34.29 24.31 -8.49
C PHE A 241 -33.63 23.73 -9.76
N GLU A 242 -33.52 24.53 -10.83
CA GLU A 242 -32.88 24.13 -12.09
C GLU A 242 -31.38 23.82 -11.86
N ALA A 243 -30.69 24.64 -11.06
CA ALA A 243 -29.30 24.42 -10.69
C ALA A 243 -29.09 23.12 -9.88
N ALA A 244 -29.97 22.84 -8.90
CA ALA A 244 -29.93 21.60 -8.12
C ALA A 244 -30.19 20.37 -9.01
N THR A 245 -31.14 20.47 -9.94
CA THR A 245 -31.45 19.42 -10.93
C THR A 245 -30.24 19.12 -11.83
N HIS A 246 -29.57 20.16 -12.33
CA HIS A 246 -28.35 20.00 -13.13
C HIS A 246 -27.21 19.34 -12.34
N ARG A 247 -27.05 19.69 -11.05
CA ARG A 247 -26.06 19.05 -10.17
C ARG A 247 -26.35 17.56 -9.97
N LEU A 248 -27.61 17.16 -9.79
CA LEU A 248 -28.00 15.74 -9.68
C LEU A 248 -27.69 14.95 -10.94
N VAL A 249 -27.96 15.52 -12.12
CA VAL A 249 -27.61 14.91 -13.40
C VAL A 249 -26.10 14.71 -13.51
N ASN A 250 -25.30 15.70 -13.11
CA ASN A 250 -23.83 15.59 -13.12
C ASN A 250 -23.31 14.56 -12.12
N ILE A 251 -23.83 14.52 -10.90
CA ILE A 251 -23.47 13.51 -9.88
C ILE A 251 -23.81 12.11 -10.38
N ASN A 252 -24.98 11.92 -11.00
CA ASN A 252 -25.37 10.63 -11.58
C ASN A 252 -24.53 10.24 -12.80
N ILE A 253 -24.12 11.20 -13.64
CA ILE A 253 -23.22 10.95 -14.77
C ILE A 253 -21.81 10.62 -14.29
N GLU A 254 -21.28 11.32 -13.28
CA GLU A 254 -19.97 11.02 -12.69
C GLU A 254 -19.97 9.71 -11.91
N GLY A 255 -21.06 9.41 -11.19
CA GLY A 255 -21.30 8.12 -10.54
C GLY A 255 -21.44 6.97 -11.54
N ASN A 256 -22.13 7.15 -12.66
CA ASN A 256 -22.30 6.13 -13.70
C ASN A 256 -21.12 6.03 -14.69
N LYS A 257 -20.31 7.08 -14.87
CA LYS A 257 -19.00 6.98 -15.56
C LYS A 257 -18.04 6.02 -14.84
N VAL A 258 -18.28 5.74 -13.56
CA VAL A 258 -17.52 4.74 -12.80
C VAL A 258 -18.01 3.31 -13.08
N VAL A 259 -19.23 3.13 -13.61
CA VAL A 259 -19.78 1.80 -13.96
C VAL A 259 -19.63 1.47 -15.45
N ILE A 260 -19.63 2.48 -16.34
CA ILE A 260 -19.47 2.27 -17.78
C ILE A 260 -18.25 3.05 -18.26
N GLY A 261 -17.11 2.37 -18.27
CA GLY A 261 -15.97 2.81 -19.07
C GLY A 261 -16.42 2.99 -20.53
N ASN A 262 -16.11 4.15 -21.10
CA ASN A 262 -16.23 4.49 -22.53
C ASN A 262 -17.66 4.62 -23.10
N SER A 263 -18.27 5.81 -23.01
CA SER A 263 -19.05 6.34 -24.16
C SER A 263 -19.52 7.79 -24.00
N ARG A 264 -19.00 8.63 -24.92
CA ARG A 264 -19.55 9.83 -25.59
C ARG A 264 -20.25 10.92 -24.77
N LYS A 265 -19.75 12.15 -24.96
CA LYS A 265 -20.38 13.42 -24.60
C LYS A 265 -21.83 13.44 -25.09
N VAL A 266 -22.78 13.45 -24.15
CA VAL A 266 -24.19 13.76 -24.44
C VAL A 266 -24.33 15.28 -24.43
N ASP A 267 -24.84 15.86 -25.50
CA ASP A 267 -25.02 17.31 -25.60
C ASP A 267 -26.21 17.79 -24.75
N ALA A 268 -26.15 19.05 -24.32
CA ALA A 268 -27.18 19.68 -23.50
C ALA A 268 -28.55 19.77 -24.20
N ALA A 269 -28.56 19.79 -25.53
CA ALA A 269 -29.80 19.86 -26.33
C ALA A 269 -30.60 18.55 -26.24
N SER A 270 -29.92 17.41 -26.12
CA SER A 270 -30.52 16.08 -25.98
C SER A 270 -31.18 15.90 -24.60
N ILE A 271 -30.66 16.56 -23.57
CA ILE A 271 -31.21 16.55 -22.20
C ILE A 271 -32.48 17.42 -22.12
N ILE A 272 -32.45 18.61 -22.74
CA ILE A 272 -33.61 19.52 -22.80
C ILE A 272 -34.79 18.83 -23.50
N LYS A 273 -34.54 18.15 -24.62
CA LYS A 273 -35.56 17.40 -25.37
C LYS A 273 -36.16 16.21 -24.60
N ALA A 274 -35.39 15.61 -23.69
CA ALA A 274 -35.87 14.51 -22.85
C ALA A 274 -36.75 15.02 -21.70
N LEU A 275 -36.41 16.18 -21.12
CA LEU A 275 -37.20 16.82 -20.06
C LEU A 275 -38.53 17.39 -20.58
N GLU A 276 -38.56 17.90 -21.82
CA GLU A 276 -39.80 18.37 -22.46
C GLU A 276 -40.82 17.24 -22.71
N ARG A 277 -40.38 15.97 -22.81
CA ARG A 277 -41.29 14.81 -22.92
C ARG A 277 -41.94 14.41 -21.60
N VAL A 278 -41.46 14.91 -20.45
CA VAL A 278 -41.92 14.52 -19.11
C VAL A 278 -42.78 15.63 -18.47
N ALA A 279 -43.19 16.65 -19.25
CA ALA A 279 -44.11 17.67 -18.75
C ALA A 279 -45.45 17.04 -18.28
N PRO A 280 -46.07 17.56 -17.21
CA PRO A 280 -47.19 16.91 -16.55
C PRO A 280 -48.42 16.95 -17.45
N GLY A 281 -48.83 15.77 -17.95
CA GLY A 281 -50.04 15.60 -18.76
C GLY A 281 -49.98 14.53 -19.84
N SER A 282 -48.81 13.99 -20.20
CA SER A 282 -48.75 12.89 -21.18
C SER A 282 -48.79 11.52 -20.50
N THR A 283 -49.96 10.88 -20.55
CA THR A 283 -50.10 9.43 -20.37
C THR A 283 -49.59 8.73 -21.62
N GLN A 284 -48.28 8.53 -21.71
CA GLN A 284 -47.74 7.48 -22.57
C GLN A 284 -46.81 6.57 -21.77
N GLU A 285 -47.27 5.35 -21.58
CA GLU A 285 -46.47 4.22 -21.12
C GLU A 285 -45.21 4.12 -22.00
N SER A 286 -44.04 4.36 -21.38
CA SER A 286 -42.76 4.10 -22.01
C SER A 286 -42.52 2.60 -22.03
N SER A 287 -43.00 1.95 -23.09
CA SER A 287 -42.52 0.62 -23.48
C SER A 287 -41.07 0.73 -23.96
N LEU A 288 -40.13 0.60 -23.02
CA LEU A 288 -38.72 0.35 -23.32
C LEU A 288 -38.62 -1.07 -23.89
N ASN A 289 -38.77 -1.14 -25.21
CA ASN A 289 -38.58 -2.35 -26.00
C ASN A 289 -37.06 -2.62 -26.08
N ILE A 290 -36.55 -3.39 -25.13
CA ILE A 290 -35.17 -3.91 -25.16
C ILE A 290 -35.19 -5.09 -26.13
N LYS A 291 -34.73 -4.88 -27.37
CA LYS A 291 -34.34 -6.00 -28.23
C LYS A 291 -32.99 -6.54 -27.74
N ALA A 292 -32.98 -7.84 -27.48
CA ALA A 292 -31.82 -8.67 -27.14
C ALA A 292 -30.74 -8.64 -28.24
#